data_AF-A0A1S2IPP6-F1
#
_entry.id   AF-A0A1S2IPP6-F1
#
_cell.length_a   1.000
_cell.length_b   1.000
_cell.length_c   1.000
_cell.angle_alpha   90.00
_cell.angle_beta   90.00
_cell.angle_gamma   90.00
#
_symmetry.space_group_name_H-M   'P 1'
#
loop_
_entity.id
_entity.type
_entity.pdbx_description
1 polymer ?
#
loop_
_entity_poly.entity_id
_entity_poly.type
_entity_poly.pdbx_seq_one_letter_code
_entity_poly.pdbx_strand_id
1 'polypeptide(L)'
;MSPLRRLALIRWVIVGVWAALLVARIVVVSRTPDADLTVFGIAEVVVIALGVGVVLAGLLRMQGHRRRREDESLAMAIRRIDPTVWLVPAAPTAELRLTVEETRPEVPLGARVTWAFGATEASLWELDERRATRLLVVRWSRVMHVGLEDASGPGGRLGCAVAVHYVRPDETTAVATFFVRTAPGSRRVLGRGPKLDRLVAELARERIVA
;
A
#
# COMPACT_ATOMS: atom_id res chain seq x y z
N MET A 1 24.60 7.25 -7.36
CA MET A 1 23.81 8.04 -8.33
C MET A 1 22.44 8.37 -7.74
N SER A 2 21.98 9.63 -7.83
CA SER A 2 20.68 10.03 -7.30
C SER A 2 19.51 9.40 -8.10
N PRO A 3 18.37 9.11 -7.47
CA PRO A 3 17.21 8.50 -8.14
C PRO A 3 16.67 9.34 -9.31
N LEU A 4 16.80 10.67 -9.24
CA LEU A 4 16.45 11.59 -10.33
C LEU A 4 17.36 11.42 -11.55
N ARG A 5 18.68 11.26 -11.34
CA ARG A 5 19.63 10.99 -12.44
C ARG A 5 19.36 9.65 -13.11
N ARG A 6 18.94 8.63 -12.34
CA ARG A 6 18.62 7.30 -12.88
C ARG A 6 17.39 7.33 -13.79
N LEU A 7 16.35 8.08 -13.41
CA LEU A 7 15.15 8.29 -14.22
C LEU A 7 15.45 9.10 -15.49
N ALA A 8 16.24 10.17 -15.37
CA ALA A 8 16.67 10.95 -16.52
C ALA A 8 17.48 10.10 -17.51
N LEU A 9 18.41 9.28 -17.02
CA LEU A 9 19.20 8.38 -17.85
C LEU A 9 18.32 7.38 -18.61
N ILE A 10 17.37 6.72 -17.93
CA ILE A 10 16.45 5.76 -18.56
C ILE A 10 15.60 6.44 -19.64
N ARG A 11 15.08 7.65 -19.36
CA ARG A 11 14.31 8.42 -20.35
C ARG A 11 15.14 8.72 -21.60
N TRP A 12 16.37 9.17 -21.42
CA TRP A 12 17.25 9.50 -22.56
C TRP A 12 17.70 8.26 -23.34
N VAL A 13 17.90 7.12 -22.68
CA VAL A 13 18.17 5.84 -23.36
C VAL A 13 16.97 5.44 -24.22
N ILE A 14 15.75 5.53 -23.69
CA ILE A 14 14.53 5.22 -24.47
C ILE A 14 14.42 6.15 -25.68
N VAL A 15 14.59 7.46 -25.49
CA VAL A 15 14.55 8.44 -26.59
C VAL A 15 15.63 8.16 -27.64
N GLY A 16 16.85 7.82 -27.21
CA GLY A 16 17.96 7.49 -28.11
C GLY A 16 17.69 6.24 -28.95
N VAL A 17 17.12 5.19 -28.34
CA VAL A 17 16.73 3.97 -29.05
C VAL A 17 15.65 4.29 -30.09
N TRP A 18 14.62 5.07 -29.73
CA TRP A 18 13.58 5.50 -30.66
C TRP A 18 14.12 6.32 -31.83
N ALA A 19 15.03 7.27 -31.55
CA ALA A 19 15.66 8.09 -32.58
C ALA A 19 16.49 7.23 -33.55
N ALA A 20 17.25 6.26 -33.05
CA ALA A 20 18.07 5.37 -33.87
C ALA A 20 17.21 4.50 -34.82
N LEU A 21 16.08 3.97 -34.33
CA LEU A 21 15.16 3.18 -35.15
C LEU A 21 14.51 4.03 -36.25
N LEU A 22 14.11 5.26 -35.92
CA LEU A 22 13.54 6.19 -36.89
C LEU A 22 14.56 6.55 -37.98
N VAL A 23 15.80 6.82 -37.60
CA VAL A 23 16.88 7.11 -38.57
C VAL A 23 17.14 5.90 -39.45
N ALA A 24 17.22 4.70 -38.88
CA ALA A 24 17.40 3.46 -39.65
C ALA A 24 16.27 3.27 -40.67
N ARG A 25 15.01 3.56 -40.30
CA ARG A 25 13.86 3.53 -41.20
C ARG A 25 14.01 4.51 -42.36
N ILE A 26 14.33 5.76 -42.06
CA ILE A 26 14.51 6.80 -43.09
C ILE A 26 15.61 6.37 -44.08
N VAL A 27 16.71 5.81 -43.59
CA VAL A 27 17.83 5.33 -44.41
C VAL A 27 17.43 4.14 -45.30
N VAL A 28 16.74 3.14 -44.75
CA VAL A 28 16.32 1.96 -45.53
C VAL A 28 15.31 2.33 -46.62
N VAL A 29 14.30 3.14 -46.28
CA VAL A 29 13.28 3.57 -47.24
C VAL A 29 13.86 4.46 -48.34
N SER A 30 14.85 5.30 -48.01
CA SER A 30 15.48 6.19 -49.00
C SER A 30 16.53 5.51 -49.89
N ARG A 31 17.18 4.43 -49.43
CA ARG A 31 18.25 3.75 -50.17
C ARG A 31 17.78 2.61 -51.07
N THR A 32 16.66 1.95 -50.74
CA THR A 32 16.17 0.76 -51.46
C THR A 32 14.64 0.76 -51.51
N PRO A 33 14.02 1.47 -52.48
CA PRO A 33 12.57 1.59 -52.59
C PRO A 33 11.87 0.26 -52.95
N ASP A 34 12.58 -0.68 -53.58
CA ASP A 34 12.04 -1.99 -54.00
C ASP A 34 12.28 -3.12 -52.97
N ALA A 35 12.84 -2.81 -51.79
CA ALA A 35 13.10 -3.82 -50.76
C ALA A 35 11.79 -4.33 -50.14
N ASP A 36 11.69 -5.64 -49.89
CA ASP A 36 10.55 -6.24 -49.20
C ASP A 36 10.49 -5.75 -47.73
N LEU A 37 9.59 -4.80 -47.47
CA LEU A 37 9.47 -4.09 -46.20
C LEU A 37 8.82 -4.94 -45.10
N THR A 38 8.37 -6.17 -45.38
CA THR A 38 7.72 -7.03 -44.39
C THR A 38 8.63 -7.36 -43.21
N VAL A 39 9.88 -7.74 -43.46
CA VAL A 39 10.86 -8.04 -42.40
C VAL A 39 11.15 -6.80 -41.55
N PHE A 40 11.23 -5.63 -42.18
CA PHE A 40 11.43 -4.36 -41.49
C PHE A 40 10.22 -3.98 -40.63
N GLY A 41 9.00 -4.17 -41.15
CA GLY A 41 7.75 -3.95 -40.41
C GLY A 41 7.62 -4.87 -39.19
N ILE A 42 7.99 -6.15 -39.32
CA ILE A 42 8.00 -7.09 -38.18
C ILE A 42 9.01 -6.64 -37.13
N ALA A 43 10.23 -6.27 -37.52
CA ALA A 43 11.23 -5.76 -36.59
C ALA A 43 10.75 -4.49 -35.88
N GLU A 44 10.07 -3.58 -36.58
CA GLU A 44 9.51 -2.37 -36.01
C GLU A 44 8.43 -2.68 -34.95
N VAL A 45 7.48 -3.58 -35.27
CA VAL A 45 6.44 -4.01 -34.32
C VAL A 45 7.06 -4.62 -33.06
N VAL A 46 8.08 -5.48 -33.22
CA VAL A 46 8.78 -6.10 -32.09
C VAL A 46 9.42 -5.05 -31.19
N VAL A 47 10.07 -4.03 -31.77
CA VAL A 47 10.74 -3.00 -30.97
C VAL A 47 9.75 -2.05 -30.30
N ILE A 48 8.65 -1.68 -30.98
CA ILE A 48 7.57 -0.91 -30.37
C ILE A 48 6.96 -1.68 -29.20
N ALA A 49 6.66 -2.97 -29.38
CA ALA A 49 6.12 -3.82 -28.34
C ALA A 49 7.07 -3.92 -27.14
N LEU A 50 8.38 -4.06 -27.39
CA LEU A 50 9.40 -4.07 -26.33
C LEU A 50 9.44 -2.74 -25.57
N GLY A 51 9.43 -1.62 -26.29
CA GLY A 51 9.43 -0.28 -25.70
C GLY A 51 8.20 -0.01 -24.83
N VAL A 52 7.01 -0.35 -25.34
CA VAL A 52 5.74 -0.27 -24.61
C VAL A 52 5.77 -1.18 -23.38
N GLY A 53 6.30 -2.40 -23.50
CA GLY A 53 6.48 -3.33 -22.39
C GLY A 53 7.36 -2.77 -21.27
N VAL A 54 8.49 -2.13 -21.61
CA VAL A 54 9.38 -1.48 -20.63
C VAL A 54 8.69 -0.31 -19.93
N VAL A 55 7.93 0.51 -20.67
CA VAL A 55 7.17 1.63 -20.09
C VAL A 55 6.08 1.12 -19.15
N LEU A 56 5.31 0.12 -19.56
CA LEU A 56 4.29 -0.54 -18.72
C LEU A 56 4.90 -1.13 -17.46
N ALA A 57 5.99 -1.89 -17.58
CA ALA A 57 6.71 -2.43 -16.42
C ALA A 57 7.21 -1.32 -15.48
N GLY A 58 7.70 -0.20 -16.05
CA GLY A 58 8.10 0.99 -15.30
C GLY A 58 6.93 1.62 -14.54
N LEU A 59 5.79 1.81 -15.19
CA LEU A 59 4.56 2.36 -14.58
C LEU A 59 4.06 1.46 -13.45
N LEU A 60 3.98 0.15 -13.67
CA LEU A 60 3.57 -0.82 -12.65
C LEU A 60 4.52 -0.79 -11.44
N ARG A 61 5.83 -0.71 -11.68
CA ARG A 61 6.83 -0.61 -10.63
C ARG A 61 6.75 0.73 -9.88
N MET A 62 6.46 1.83 -10.58
CA MET A 62 6.30 3.17 -10.01
C MET A 62 5.03 3.26 -9.16
N GLN A 63 3.92 2.69 -9.61
CA GLN A 63 2.70 2.55 -8.80
C GLN A 63 2.99 1.73 -7.53
N GLY A 64 3.72 0.62 -7.65
CA GLY A 64 4.15 -0.18 -6.50
C GLY A 64 5.03 0.61 -5.51
N HIS A 65 5.92 1.48 -5.99
CA HIS A 65 6.74 2.35 -5.15
C HIS A 65 5.98 3.52 -4.52
N ARG A 66 5.03 4.11 -5.25
CA ARG A 66 4.17 5.19 -4.74
C ARG A 66 3.30 4.70 -3.60
N ARG A 67 2.70 3.50 -3.76
CA ARG A 67 1.97 2.78 -2.71
C ARG A 67 2.80 2.60 -1.43
N ARG A 68 4.11 2.35 -1.56
CA ARG A 68 5.02 2.14 -0.42
C ARG A 68 5.40 3.44 0.31
N ARG A 69 5.48 4.56 -0.41
CA ARG A 69 5.85 5.86 0.18
C ARG A 69 4.73 6.47 1.02
N GLU A 70 3.48 6.26 0.62
CA GLU A 70 2.31 6.73 1.36
C GLU A 70 2.26 6.10 2.77
N ASP A 71 2.40 4.76 2.84
CA ASP A 71 2.44 4.02 4.12
C ASP A 71 3.64 4.49 4.99
N GLU A 72 4.83 4.75 4.41
CA GLU A 72 6.01 5.26 5.13
C GLU A 72 5.84 6.71 5.62
N SER A 73 5.19 7.58 4.85
CA SER A 73 4.97 8.99 5.21
C SER A 73 3.99 9.14 6.36
N LEU A 74 2.91 8.34 6.38
CA LEU A 74 1.97 8.27 7.49
C LEU A 74 2.66 7.72 8.74
N ALA A 75 3.49 6.69 8.57
CA ALA A 75 4.26 6.14 9.69
C ALA A 75 5.22 7.16 10.33
N MET A 76 5.88 7.99 9.53
CA MET A 76 6.71 9.08 10.03
C MET A 76 5.89 10.20 10.69
N ALA A 77 4.73 10.55 10.13
CA ALA A 77 3.86 11.57 10.70
C ALA A 77 3.33 11.16 12.09
N ILE A 78 2.87 9.91 12.24
CA ILE A 78 2.35 9.41 13.52
C ILE A 78 3.48 9.26 14.55
N ARG A 79 4.65 8.75 14.17
CA ARG A 79 5.81 8.64 15.09
C ARG A 79 6.32 9.98 15.64
N ARG A 80 6.05 11.08 14.94
CA ARG A 80 6.35 12.43 15.47
C ARG A 80 5.39 12.85 16.57
N ILE A 81 4.15 12.35 16.55
CA ILE A 81 3.13 12.65 17.55
C ILE A 81 3.32 11.74 18.77
N ASP A 82 3.52 10.45 18.55
CA ASP A 82 3.80 9.47 19.59
C ASP A 82 4.86 8.46 19.10
N PRO A 83 6.08 8.44 19.65
CA PRO A 83 7.11 7.52 19.22
C PRO A 83 6.91 6.09 19.74
N THR A 84 6.02 5.90 20.73
CA THR A 84 5.82 4.62 21.42
C THR A 84 4.77 3.74 20.75
N VAL A 85 3.97 4.29 19.84
CA VAL A 85 2.91 3.53 19.15
C VAL A 85 3.46 2.58 18.09
N TRP A 86 2.90 1.38 18.09
CA TRP A 86 3.12 0.36 17.09
C TRP A 86 2.18 0.58 15.90
N LEU A 87 2.76 0.75 14.70
CA LEU A 87 2.00 1.13 13.50
C LEU A 87 1.75 -0.06 12.57
N VAL A 88 0.49 -0.25 12.21
CA VAL A 88 0.03 -1.36 11.37
C VAL A 88 -0.73 -0.84 10.16
N PRO A 89 -0.08 -0.80 8.99
CA PRO A 89 -0.78 -0.50 7.75
C PRO A 89 -1.80 -1.59 7.44
N ALA A 90 -3.03 -1.16 7.17
CA ALA A 90 -4.18 -2.05 7.03
C ALA A 90 -5.12 -1.60 5.89
N ALA A 91 -6.08 -2.45 5.58
CA ALA A 91 -7.25 -2.12 4.77
C ALA A 91 -8.53 -2.38 5.59
N PRO A 92 -9.51 -1.47 5.57
CA PRO A 92 -10.72 -1.64 6.35
C PRO A 92 -11.61 -2.74 5.75
N THR A 93 -12.24 -3.55 6.61
CA THR A 93 -13.33 -4.45 6.21
C THR A 93 -14.63 -3.66 6.02
N ALA A 94 -15.66 -4.32 5.49
CA ALA A 94 -17.00 -3.74 5.41
C ALA A 94 -17.54 -3.39 6.81
N GLU A 95 -17.33 -4.26 7.80
CA GLU A 95 -17.72 -4.04 9.20
C GLU A 95 -17.05 -2.79 9.80
N LEU A 96 -15.74 -2.61 9.58
CA LEU A 96 -15.05 -1.42 10.07
C LEU A 96 -15.51 -0.14 9.35
N ARG A 97 -15.83 -0.23 8.05
CA ARG A 97 -16.42 0.91 7.32
C ARG A 97 -17.74 1.34 7.94
N LEU A 98 -18.64 0.39 8.21
CA LEU A 98 -19.92 0.67 8.85
C LEU A 98 -19.73 1.30 10.24
N THR A 99 -18.82 0.75 11.04
CA THR A 99 -18.52 1.28 12.38
C THR A 99 -18.03 2.74 12.32
N VAL A 100 -17.17 3.06 11.35
CA VAL A 100 -16.69 4.43 11.17
C VAL A 100 -17.79 5.34 10.64
N GLU A 101 -18.61 4.88 9.70
CA GLU A 101 -19.74 5.64 9.13
C GLU A 101 -20.79 5.98 10.20
N GLU A 102 -21.09 5.06 11.12
CA GLU A 102 -21.96 5.31 12.28
C GLU A 102 -21.37 6.38 13.23
N THR A 103 -20.06 6.35 13.45
CA THR A 103 -19.40 7.20 14.44
C THR A 103 -19.01 8.58 13.88
N ARG A 104 -18.72 8.62 12.57
CA ARG A 104 -18.14 9.75 11.83
C ARG A 104 -18.68 9.76 10.39
N PRO A 105 -19.99 10.00 10.20
CA PRO A 105 -20.62 9.97 8.88
C PRO A 105 -20.04 11.02 7.91
N GLU A 106 -19.43 12.09 8.44
CA GLU A 106 -18.81 13.16 7.66
C GLU A 106 -17.46 12.77 7.01
N VAL A 107 -16.87 11.62 7.37
CA VAL A 107 -15.55 11.22 6.86
C VAL A 107 -15.63 9.94 6.02
N PRO A 108 -15.45 10.01 4.68
CA PRO A 108 -15.44 8.83 3.84
C PRO A 108 -14.15 8.03 4.06
N LEU A 109 -14.27 6.82 4.61
CA LEU A 109 -13.12 5.96 4.90
C LEU A 109 -12.47 5.44 3.60
N GLY A 110 -11.21 5.83 3.39
CA GLY A 110 -10.41 5.39 2.26
C GLY A 110 -10.10 3.89 2.24
N ALA A 111 -9.52 3.43 1.13
CA ALA A 111 -9.13 2.04 0.98
C ALA A 111 -7.89 1.64 1.80
N ARG A 112 -7.20 2.60 2.41
CA ARG A 112 -5.95 2.39 3.15
C ARG A 112 -5.99 3.18 4.44
N VAL A 113 -5.67 2.50 5.52
CA VAL A 113 -5.67 3.06 6.86
C VAL A 113 -4.45 2.56 7.60
N THR A 114 -4.07 3.23 8.68
CA THR A 114 -3.03 2.77 9.59
C THR A 114 -3.58 2.74 11.00
N TRP A 115 -3.42 1.60 11.65
CA TRP A 115 -3.67 1.49 13.08
C TRP A 115 -2.41 1.86 13.86
N ALA A 116 -2.57 2.65 14.90
CA ALA A 116 -1.54 2.96 15.87
C ALA A 116 -1.96 2.36 17.21
N PHE A 117 -1.21 1.38 17.70
CA PHE A 117 -1.42 0.73 18.99
C PHE A 117 -0.42 1.30 19.99
N GLY A 118 -0.89 2.05 20.98
CA GLY A 118 -0.10 2.47 22.13
C GLY A 118 -0.57 1.75 23.38
N ALA A 119 0.13 1.93 24.50
CA ALA A 119 -0.11 1.14 25.71
C ALA A 119 -1.55 1.20 26.28
N THR A 120 -2.29 2.27 26.00
CA THR A 120 -3.64 2.53 26.57
C THR A 120 -4.74 2.70 25.52
N GLU A 121 -4.37 2.78 24.24
CA GLU A 121 -5.32 3.01 23.16
C GLU A 121 -4.82 2.52 21.80
N ALA A 122 -5.74 2.01 21.00
CA ALA A 122 -5.57 1.86 19.56
C ALA A 122 -6.27 3.02 18.86
N SER A 123 -5.65 3.55 17.81
CA SER A 123 -6.28 4.54 16.96
C SER A 123 -6.13 4.26 15.49
N LEU A 124 -7.22 4.47 14.78
CA LEU A 124 -7.30 4.39 13.34
C LEU A 124 -6.97 5.76 12.75
N TRP A 125 -6.01 5.77 11.83
CA TRP A 125 -5.59 6.96 11.11
C TRP A 125 -5.75 6.77 9.61
N GLU A 126 -6.17 7.82 8.94
CA GLU A 126 -6.18 7.93 7.49
C GLU A 126 -5.25 9.06 7.07
N LEU A 127 -4.52 8.84 5.97
CA LEU A 127 -3.74 9.88 5.30
C LEU A 127 -4.46 10.28 4.03
N ASP A 128 -4.96 11.51 4.00
CA ASP A 128 -5.45 12.14 2.79
C ASP A 128 -4.45 13.21 2.32
N GLU A 129 -3.72 12.89 1.24
CA GLU A 129 -2.61 13.65 0.63
C GLU A 129 -1.50 14.14 1.60
N ARG A 130 -1.82 15.07 2.49
CA ARG A 130 -0.93 15.70 3.47
C ARG A 130 -1.53 15.80 4.88
N ARG A 131 -2.77 15.36 5.10
CA ARG A 131 -3.45 15.42 6.39
C ARG A 131 -3.59 14.02 6.97
N ALA A 132 -3.00 13.82 8.15
CA ALA A 132 -3.22 12.63 8.96
C ALA A 132 -4.42 12.91 9.88
N THR A 133 -5.53 12.21 9.65
CA THR A 133 -6.76 12.38 10.42
C THR A 133 -6.97 11.15 11.30
N ARG A 134 -7.22 11.39 12.59
CA ARG A 134 -7.57 10.34 13.56
C ARG A 134 -9.07 10.09 13.50
N LEU A 135 -9.47 8.88 13.09
CA LEU A 135 -10.87 8.55 12.77
C LEU A 135 -11.57 7.81 13.90
N LEU A 136 -10.91 6.80 14.44
CA LEU A 136 -11.44 5.98 15.54
C LEU A 136 -10.38 5.91 16.63
N VAL A 137 -10.82 6.00 17.88
CA VAL A 137 -9.99 5.77 19.04
C VAL A 137 -10.67 4.72 19.90
N VAL A 138 -10.00 3.59 20.06
CA VAL A 138 -10.36 2.54 20.98
C VAL A 138 -9.46 2.69 22.18
N ARG A 139 -9.97 3.35 23.22
CA ARG A 139 -9.29 3.39 24.52
C ARG A 139 -9.67 2.12 25.27
N TRP A 140 -8.68 1.40 25.79
CA TRP A 140 -8.97 0.26 26.63
C TRP A 140 -8.86 0.67 28.10
N SER A 141 -10.02 0.77 28.74
CA SER A 141 -10.18 0.78 30.21
C SER A 141 -10.59 -0.59 30.78
N ARG A 142 -10.86 -1.57 29.90
CA ARG A 142 -11.33 -2.93 30.21
C ARG A 142 -10.59 -3.94 29.30
N VAL A 143 -10.91 -5.22 29.46
CA VAL A 143 -10.32 -6.31 28.66
C VAL A 143 -10.65 -6.16 27.17
N MET A 144 -9.62 -6.09 26.33
CA MET A 144 -9.70 -6.13 24.87
C MET A 144 -9.36 -7.55 24.38
N HIS A 145 -10.15 -8.09 23.45
CA HIS A 145 -9.83 -9.35 22.78
C HIS A 145 -9.36 -9.08 21.37
N VAL A 146 -8.22 -9.66 21.01
CA VAL A 146 -7.64 -9.57 19.66
C VAL A 146 -7.57 -10.96 19.06
N GLY A 147 -8.24 -11.14 17.91
CA GLY A 147 -8.26 -12.37 17.15
C GLY A 147 -7.52 -12.24 15.83
N LEU A 148 -7.01 -13.37 15.33
CA LEU A 148 -6.51 -13.53 13.97
C LEU A 148 -7.43 -14.46 13.21
N GLU A 149 -7.87 -14.02 12.03
CA GLU A 149 -8.68 -14.82 11.12
C GLU A 149 -8.02 -14.85 9.75
N ASP A 150 -7.97 -16.04 9.15
CA ASP A 150 -7.55 -16.19 7.76
C ASP A 150 -8.73 -15.86 6.87
N ALA A 151 -8.59 -14.80 6.07
CA ALA A 151 -9.68 -14.29 5.26
C ALA A 151 -9.20 -13.96 3.85
N SER A 152 -10.11 -14.10 2.90
CA SER A 152 -9.89 -13.67 1.51
C SER A 152 -9.84 -12.15 1.48
N GLY A 153 -8.65 -11.60 1.38
CA GLY A 153 -8.42 -10.16 1.33
C GLY A 153 -8.88 -9.53 0.00
N PRO A 154 -8.85 -8.19 -0.08
CA PRO A 154 -9.22 -7.46 -1.30
C PRO A 154 -8.42 -7.94 -2.52
N GLY A 155 -9.13 -8.36 -3.58
CA GLY A 155 -8.52 -8.91 -4.80
C GLY A 155 -8.20 -10.41 -4.75
N GLY A 156 -8.84 -11.16 -3.85
CA GLY A 156 -8.79 -12.63 -3.83
C GLY A 156 -7.48 -13.22 -3.29
N ARG A 157 -6.62 -12.40 -2.68
CA ARG A 157 -5.39 -12.87 -2.04
C ARG A 157 -5.69 -13.31 -0.62
N LEU A 158 -5.23 -14.51 -0.25
CA LEU A 158 -5.21 -14.96 1.13
C LEU A 158 -4.45 -13.94 1.99
N GLY A 159 -5.12 -13.41 3.01
CA GLY A 159 -4.59 -12.44 3.95
C GLY A 159 -5.03 -12.76 5.37
N CYS A 160 -4.51 -12.01 6.34
CA CYS A 160 -4.92 -12.16 7.72
C CYS A 160 -5.74 -10.93 8.14
N ALA A 161 -6.92 -11.18 8.67
CA ALA A 161 -7.76 -10.20 9.33
C ALA A 161 -7.45 -10.21 10.84
N VAL A 162 -7.37 -9.01 11.41
CA VAL A 162 -7.31 -8.81 12.86
C VAL A 162 -8.67 -8.28 13.28
N ALA A 163 -9.28 -8.95 14.27
CA ALA A 163 -10.51 -8.50 14.90
C ALA A 163 -10.19 -7.97 16.30
N VAL A 164 -10.67 -6.77 16.62
CA VAL A 164 -10.51 -6.12 17.93
C VAL A 164 -11.88 -5.96 18.55
N HIS A 165 -12.15 -6.69 19.63
CA HIS A 165 -13.36 -6.52 20.44
C HIS A 165 -13.10 -5.46 21.51
N TYR A 166 -13.97 -4.45 21.56
CA TYR A 166 -13.84 -3.34 22.50
C TYR A 166 -15.21 -2.90 23.02
N VAL A 167 -15.20 -2.11 24.09
CA VAL A 167 -16.40 -1.51 24.68
C VAL A 167 -16.47 -0.04 24.26
N ARG A 168 -17.60 0.37 23.69
CA ARG A 168 -17.88 1.75 23.30
C ARG A 168 -18.15 2.63 24.54
N PRO A 169 -18.12 3.97 24.41
CA PRO A 169 -18.42 4.88 25.52
C PRO A 169 -19.84 4.72 26.11
N ASP A 170 -20.77 4.16 25.35
CA ASP A 170 -22.15 3.83 25.76
C ASP A 170 -22.27 2.45 26.43
N GLU A 171 -21.14 1.83 26.79
CA GLU A 171 -21.02 0.50 27.39
C GLU A 171 -21.42 -0.69 26.50
N THR A 172 -21.74 -0.46 25.22
CA THR A 172 -22.02 -1.55 24.28
C THR A 172 -20.74 -2.19 23.76
N THR A 173 -20.79 -3.49 23.45
CA THR A 173 -19.65 -4.21 22.84
C THR A 173 -19.64 -4.00 21.33
N ALA A 174 -18.47 -3.74 20.77
CA ALA A 174 -18.26 -3.58 19.33
C ALA A 174 -17.01 -4.33 18.86
N VAL A 175 -16.96 -4.58 17.55
CA VAL A 175 -15.85 -5.26 16.90
C VAL A 175 -15.32 -4.41 15.75
N ALA A 176 -14.01 -4.23 15.71
CA ALA A 176 -13.30 -3.58 14.62
C ALA A 176 -12.41 -4.61 13.91
N THR A 177 -12.78 -4.96 12.68
CA THR A 177 -12.03 -5.93 11.87
C THR A 177 -11.26 -5.24 10.75
N PHE A 178 -10.01 -5.62 10.50
CA PHE A 178 -9.21 -5.04 9.41
C PHE A 178 -8.17 -6.02 8.86
N PHE A 179 -7.84 -5.88 7.58
CA PHE A 179 -6.82 -6.69 6.92
C PHE A 179 -5.44 -6.08 7.14
N VAL A 180 -4.49 -6.88 7.64
CA VAL A 180 -3.11 -6.42 7.80
C VAL A 180 -2.39 -6.47 6.48
N ARG A 181 -1.84 -5.32 6.05
CA ARG A 181 -1.13 -5.23 4.77
C ARG A 181 0.36 -5.44 4.91
N THR A 182 0.99 -4.87 5.92
CA THR A 182 2.45 -4.96 6.14
C THR A 182 2.79 -4.89 7.62
N ALA A 183 3.91 -5.50 8.02
CA ALA A 183 4.41 -5.37 9.38
C ALA A 183 5.09 -4.01 9.58
N PRO A 184 5.04 -3.42 10.78
CA PRO A 184 5.79 -2.21 11.09
C PRO A 184 7.28 -2.37 10.74
N GLY A 185 7.83 -1.37 10.05
CA GLY A 185 9.22 -1.36 9.60
C GLY A 185 9.57 -2.43 8.55
N SER A 186 8.59 -3.23 8.11
CA SER A 186 8.78 -4.27 7.11
C SER A 186 8.25 -3.81 5.75
N ARG A 187 9.03 -4.09 4.71
CA ARG A 187 8.61 -3.90 3.32
C ARG A 187 7.86 -5.12 2.75
N ARG A 188 7.61 -6.14 3.57
CA ARG A 188 6.92 -7.38 3.17
C ARG A 188 5.47 -7.35 3.60
N VAL A 189 4.61 -7.86 2.73
CA VAL A 189 3.20 -8.09 3.01
C VAL A 189 3.09 -9.11 4.15
N LEU A 190 2.21 -8.87 5.11
CA LEU A 190 1.95 -9.84 6.17
C LEU A 190 0.90 -10.86 5.69
N GLY A 191 1.23 -12.14 5.89
CA GLY A 191 0.25 -13.21 6.05
C GLY A 191 0.29 -13.72 7.49
N ARG A 192 -0.44 -14.79 7.78
CA ARG A 192 -0.34 -15.49 9.07
C ARG A 192 1.12 -15.90 9.31
N GLY A 193 1.63 -15.63 10.50
CA GLY A 193 3.03 -15.93 10.83
C GLY A 193 3.51 -15.27 12.12
N PRO A 194 4.72 -15.63 12.58
CA PRO A 194 5.19 -15.40 13.95
C PRO A 194 5.28 -13.93 14.34
N LYS A 195 5.42 -13.02 13.36
CA LYS A 195 5.41 -11.57 13.61
C LYS A 195 4.02 -11.04 13.96
N LEU A 196 2.99 -11.56 13.30
CA LEU A 196 1.62 -11.17 13.56
C LEU A 196 1.09 -11.86 14.82
N ASP A 197 1.47 -13.11 15.05
CA ASP A 197 1.18 -13.79 16.32
C ASP A 197 1.83 -13.06 17.50
N ARG A 198 3.08 -12.59 17.32
CA ARG A 198 3.77 -11.78 18.32
C ARG A 198 3.09 -10.43 18.55
N LEU A 199 2.63 -9.75 17.50
CA LEU A 199 1.82 -8.54 17.64
C LEU A 199 0.59 -8.82 18.49
N VAL A 200 -0.18 -9.84 18.13
CA VAL A 200 -1.42 -10.16 18.84
C VAL A 200 -1.12 -10.54 20.29
N ALA A 201 -0.03 -11.28 20.53
CA ALA A 201 0.43 -11.57 21.87
C ALA A 201 0.95 -10.32 22.62
N GLU A 202 1.53 -9.32 21.97
CA GLU A 202 1.93 -8.04 22.57
C GLU A 202 0.71 -7.19 22.91
N LEU A 203 -0.23 -7.01 21.98
CA LEU A 203 -1.53 -6.36 22.20
C LEU A 203 -2.34 -7.04 23.32
N ALA A 204 -2.36 -8.37 23.35
CA ALA A 204 -3.04 -9.14 24.39
C ALA A 204 -2.29 -9.11 25.75
N ARG A 205 -0.99 -8.82 25.76
CA ARG A 205 -0.16 -8.69 26.98
C ARG A 205 -0.16 -7.29 27.57
N GLU A 206 -0.38 -6.25 26.76
CA GLU A 206 -0.69 -4.89 27.23
C GLU A 206 -2.05 -4.79 27.94
N ARG A 207 -2.60 -5.93 28.36
CA ARG A 207 -3.58 -6.12 29.43
C ARG A 207 -3.18 -5.33 30.67
N ILE A 208 -3.45 -4.03 30.68
CA ILE A 208 -3.35 -3.21 31.87
C ILE A 208 -4.50 -3.66 32.77
N VAL A 209 -4.11 -4.47 33.74
CA VAL A 209 -4.87 -4.74 34.96
C VAL A 209 -4.93 -3.44 35.74
N ALA A 210 -6.11 -2.82 35.78
CA ALA A 210 -6.61 -1.98 36.87
C ALA A 210 -8.10 -1.69 36.63
#